data_AF-A0A3B9GJY8-F1
#
_entry.id   AF-A0A3B9GJY8-F1
#
_cell.length_a   1.000
_cell.length_b   1.000
_cell.length_c   1.000
_cell.angle_alpha   90.00
_cell.angle_beta   90.00
_cell.angle_gamma   90.00
#
_symmetry.space_group_name_H-M   'P 1'
#
loop_
_entity.id
_entity.type
_entity.pdbx_description
1 polymer ?
#
loop_
_entity_poly.entity_id
_entity_poly.type
_entity_poly.pdbx_seq_one_letter_code
_entity_poly.pdbx_strand_id
1 'polypeptide(L)'
;PDDPSEAGSVIEDRIVALVAAVNAAVNLPIAVKIGAAYTNAGNLLQRVGKAGAKAAVLFNRFYRMDVDLDSMSLSAGPMRSSPEAYHESLRWIALLEGRAGVELCASGGVYDGLAALKLVAAGAQAVQVCSAAYAKGYGAYSAIIEEMNNWMDSRQVASLGDLRGRLARRNSDKPELYGRLHYVKALIGQG
;
A
#
# COMPACT_ATOMS: atom_id res chain seq x y z
N PRO A 1 16.89 8.98 3.30
CA PRO A 1 17.71 9.60 4.36
C PRO A 1 19.09 8.92 4.40
N ASP A 2 20.10 9.67 4.02
CA ASP A 2 21.52 9.32 4.05
C ASP A 2 22.28 10.12 5.12
N ASP A 3 21.77 11.29 5.50
CA ASP A 3 22.27 12.09 6.61
C ASP A 3 21.51 11.80 7.93
N PRO A 4 22.19 11.23 8.96
CA PRO A 4 21.57 10.95 10.26
C PRO A 4 21.31 12.19 11.12
N SER A 5 21.89 13.36 10.77
CA SER A 5 21.68 14.61 11.50
C SER A 5 20.40 15.35 11.08
N GLU A 6 19.84 14.98 9.92
CA GLU A 6 18.60 15.56 9.42
C GLU A 6 17.39 15.05 10.20
N ALA A 7 16.63 15.98 10.80
CA ALA A 7 15.42 15.63 11.52
C ALA A 7 14.35 15.06 10.56
N GLY A 8 13.66 14.01 10.98
CA GLY A 8 12.60 13.38 10.18
C GLY A 8 11.50 14.36 9.74
N SER A 9 11.18 15.36 10.58
CA SER A 9 10.23 16.41 10.24
C SER A 9 10.66 17.23 9.01
N VAL A 10 11.96 17.53 8.87
CA VAL A 10 12.50 18.26 7.71
C VAL A 10 12.31 17.47 6.43
N ILE A 11 12.49 16.15 6.49
CA ILE A 11 12.23 15.25 5.35
C ILE A 11 10.76 15.32 4.95
N GLU A 12 9.86 15.19 5.93
CA GLU A 12 8.41 15.25 5.71
C GLU A 12 7.95 16.62 5.19
N ASP A 13 8.51 17.72 5.71
CA ASP A 13 8.20 19.10 5.29
C ASP A 13 8.55 19.31 3.81
N ARG A 14 9.71 18.82 3.36
CA ARG A 14 10.10 18.89 1.94
C ARG A 14 9.13 18.11 1.05
N ILE A 15 8.66 16.94 1.48
CA ILE A 15 7.68 16.15 0.72
C ILE A 15 6.37 16.93 0.58
N VAL A 16 5.87 17.52 1.67
CA VAL A 16 4.64 18.31 1.65
C VAL A 16 4.77 19.55 0.76
N ALA A 17 5.90 20.27 0.85
CA ALA A 17 6.19 21.41 -0.01
C ALA A 17 6.25 21.03 -1.49
N LEU A 18 6.89 19.90 -1.81
CA LEU A 18 6.95 19.38 -3.18
C LEU A 18 5.55 19.07 -3.73
N VAL A 19 4.71 18.42 -2.93
CA VAL A 19 3.32 18.11 -3.32
C VAL A 19 2.53 19.39 -3.60
N ALA A 20 2.66 20.40 -2.74
CA ALA A 20 2.00 21.70 -2.94
C ALA A 20 2.48 22.39 -4.23
N ALA A 21 3.79 22.38 -4.48
CA ALA A 21 4.37 22.97 -5.68
C ALA A 21 3.89 22.26 -6.96
N VAL A 22 3.87 20.92 -6.97
CA VAL A 22 3.36 20.15 -8.11
C VAL A 22 1.87 20.40 -8.32
N ASN A 23 1.07 20.38 -7.24
CA ASN A 23 -0.37 20.64 -7.31
C ASN A 23 -0.69 22.05 -7.85
N ALA A 24 0.13 23.05 -7.53
CA ALA A 24 -0.03 24.40 -8.08
C ALA A 24 0.35 24.50 -9.57
N ALA A 25 1.22 23.61 -10.05
CA ALA A 25 1.73 23.62 -11.42
C ALA A 25 0.87 22.80 -12.41
N VAL A 26 -0.05 21.96 -11.92
CA VAL A 26 -0.85 21.06 -12.77
C VAL A 26 -2.35 21.18 -12.48
N ASN A 27 -3.17 20.99 -13.50
CA ASN A 27 -4.64 20.96 -13.35
C ASN A 27 -5.20 19.54 -13.12
N LEU A 28 -4.33 18.52 -13.08
CA LEU A 28 -4.71 17.12 -12.90
C LEU A 28 -4.61 16.72 -11.42
N PRO A 29 -5.49 15.80 -10.95
CA PRO A 29 -5.35 15.25 -9.61
C PRO A 29 -4.04 14.47 -9.49
N ILE A 30 -3.32 14.68 -8.39
CA ILE A 30 -2.04 14.01 -8.14
C ILE A 30 -2.19 12.88 -7.12
N ALA A 31 -1.47 11.79 -7.37
CA ALA A 31 -1.30 10.68 -6.45
C ALA A 31 0.17 10.60 -6.00
N VAL A 32 0.40 10.48 -4.70
CA VAL A 32 1.76 10.45 -4.13
C VAL A 32 2.15 9.03 -3.72
N LYS A 33 3.31 8.54 -4.15
CA LYS A 33 3.81 7.21 -3.76
C LYS A 33 4.87 7.35 -2.67
N ILE A 34 4.54 6.93 -1.45
CA ILE A 34 5.40 7.11 -0.29
C ILE A 34 6.11 5.81 0.11
N GLY A 35 7.28 5.92 0.73
CA GLY A 35 7.96 4.80 1.38
C GLY A 35 7.29 4.38 2.69
N ALA A 36 7.65 3.20 3.22
CA ALA A 36 7.09 2.67 4.48
C ALA A 36 7.82 3.16 5.76
N ALA A 37 8.98 3.80 5.62
CA ALA A 37 9.86 4.15 6.73
C ALA A 37 9.51 5.49 7.41
N TYR A 38 8.23 5.73 7.70
CA TYR A 38 7.78 6.90 8.46
C TYR A 38 7.19 6.46 9.79
N THR A 39 7.61 7.10 10.88
CA THR A 39 7.10 6.81 12.23
C THR A 39 5.59 6.95 12.30
N ASN A 40 5.02 7.93 11.61
CA ASN A 40 3.58 8.13 11.50
C ASN A 40 3.16 8.43 10.06
N ALA A 41 3.10 7.39 9.22
CA ALA A 41 2.65 7.50 7.84
C ALA A 41 1.27 8.18 7.73
N GLY A 42 0.34 7.92 8.66
CA GLY A 42 -0.98 8.54 8.67
C GLY A 42 -0.94 10.07 8.81
N ASN A 43 -0.05 10.60 9.65
CA ASN A 43 0.16 12.04 9.78
C ASN A 43 0.69 12.65 8.48
N LEU A 44 1.72 12.04 7.88
CA LEU A 44 2.26 12.49 6.60
C LEU A 44 1.19 12.49 5.50
N LEU A 45 0.37 11.43 5.42
CA LEU A 45 -0.72 11.33 4.44
C LEU A 45 -1.75 12.45 4.57
N GLN A 46 -2.13 12.83 5.80
CA GLN A 46 -3.03 13.97 6.00
C GLN A 46 -2.39 15.28 5.55
N ARG A 47 -1.10 15.46 5.80
CA ARG A 47 -0.37 16.68 5.41
C ARG A 47 -0.23 16.80 3.89
N VAL A 48 0.08 15.72 3.18
CA VAL A 48 0.13 15.73 1.71
C VAL A 48 -1.26 15.86 1.08
N GLY A 49 -2.30 15.32 1.70
CA GLY A 49 -3.69 15.56 1.28
C GLY A 49 -4.07 17.05 1.37
N LYS A 50 -3.70 17.71 2.48
CA LYS A 50 -3.86 19.17 2.64
C LYS A 50 -3.06 19.97 1.62
N ALA A 51 -1.91 19.46 1.17
CA ALA A 51 -1.09 20.06 0.11
C ALA A 51 -1.65 19.84 -1.31
N GLY A 52 -2.74 19.08 -1.46
CA GLY A 52 -3.46 18.92 -2.73
C GLY A 52 -3.50 17.50 -3.30
N ALA A 53 -2.78 16.54 -2.71
CA ALA A 53 -2.84 15.15 -3.16
C ALA A 53 -4.26 14.59 -3.02
N LYS A 54 -4.72 13.86 -4.05
CA LYS A 54 -6.03 13.19 -4.05
C LYS A 54 -5.94 11.73 -3.64
N ALA A 55 -4.79 11.11 -3.90
CA ALA A 55 -4.53 9.72 -3.55
C ALA A 55 -3.10 9.53 -3.03
N ALA A 56 -2.90 8.44 -2.29
CA ALA A 56 -1.58 7.95 -1.93
C ALA A 56 -1.41 6.46 -2.25
N VAL A 57 -0.24 6.09 -2.77
CA VAL A 57 0.12 4.72 -3.08
C VAL A 57 1.03 4.16 -1.98
N LEU A 58 0.57 3.11 -1.31
CA LEU A 58 1.25 2.45 -0.20
C LEU A 58 1.74 1.05 -0.64
N PHE A 59 3.03 0.73 -0.63
CA PHE A 59 4.20 1.60 -0.47
C PHE A 59 5.16 1.49 -1.64
N ASN A 60 6.06 2.46 -1.76
CA ASN A 60 7.22 2.35 -2.62
C ASN A 60 8.20 1.29 -2.08
N ARG A 61 8.72 0.47 -2.99
CA ARG A 61 9.86 -0.42 -2.72
C ARG A 61 11.05 0.08 -3.52
N PHE A 62 12.03 0.64 -2.82
CA PHE A 62 13.30 1.01 -3.45
C PHE A 62 14.04 -0.23 -3.94
N TYR A 63 14.86 -0.06 -4.97
CA TYR A 63 15.80 -1.11 -5.39
C TYR A 63 16.65 -1.52 -4.19
N ARG A 64 16.82 -2.83 -4.05
CA ARG A 64 17.63 -3.41 -2.97
C ARG A 64 19.05 -3.55 -3.49
N MET A 65 19.99 -3.16 -2.65
CA MET A 65 21.40 -3.46 -2.82
C MET A 65 21.69 -4.82 -2.20
N ASP A 66 22.66 -5.51 -2.76
CA ASP A 66 23.27 -6.71 -2.19
C ASP A 66 24.80 -6.54 -2.24
N VAL A 67 25.52 -7.49 -1.65
CA VAL A 67 26.98 -7.46 -1.56
C VAL A 67 27.53 -8.78 -2.09
N ASP A 68 28.42 -8.68 -3.08
CA ASP A 68 29.23 -9.80 -3.51
C ASP A 68 30.50 -9.87 -2.65
N LEU A 69 30.59 -10.91 -1.82
CA LEU A 69 31.70 -11.12 -0.88
C LEU A 69 32.96 -11.68 -1.56
N ASP A 70 32.82 -12.33 -2.71
CA ASP A 70 33.97 -12.87 -3.45
C ASP A 70 34.69 -11.73 -4.18
N SER A 71 33.93 -10.81 -4.79
CA SER A 71 34.48 -9.63 -5.47
C SER A 71 34.62 -8.40 -4.56
N MET A 72 34.15 -8.47 -3.32
CA MET A 72 34.09 -7.34 -2.37
C MET A 72 33.44 -6.09 -2.98
N SER A 73 32.32 -6.28 -3.67
CA SER A 73 31.64 -5.21 -4.42
C SER A 73 30.14 -5.17 -4.15
N LEU A 74 29.51 -4.04 -4.50
CA LEU A 74 28.07 -3.90 -4.45
C LEU A 74 27.43 -4.62 -5.64
N SER A 75 26.36 -5.37 -5.39
CA SER A 75 25.58 -6.05 -6.41
C SER A 75 24.10 -5.68 -6.30
N ALA A 76 23.33 -6.05 -7.33
CA ALA A 76 21.90 -5.80 -7.35
C ALA A 76 21.17 -6.86 -6.51
N GLY A 77 20.42 -6.42 -5.51
CA GLY A 77 19.56 -7.29 -4.73
C GLY A 77 18.26 -7.66 -5.45
N PRO A 78 17.34 -8.36 -4.76
CA PRO A 78 16.12 -8.86 -5.38
C PRO A 78 15.27 -7.75 -6.01
N MET A 79 15.10 -7.81 -7.33
CA MET A 79 14.34 -6.81 -8.10
C MET A 79 12.83 -6.89 -7.84
N ARG A 80 12.32 -8.09 -7.54
CA ARG A 80 10.89 -8.38 -7.33
C ARG A 80 10.54 -8.38 -5.85
N SER A 81 9.32 -7.94 -5.51
CA SER A 81 8.73 -8.19 -4.19
C SER A 81 8.24 -9.63 -4.10
N SER A 82 8.23 -10.22 -2.90
CA SER A 82 7.58 -11.52 -2.69
C SER A 82 6.05 -11.41 -2.63
N PRO A 83 5.30 -12.50 -2.81
CA PRO A 83 3.85 -12.54 -2.62
C PRO A 83 3.38 -12.20 -1.21
N GLU A 84 4.24 -12.24 -0.19
CA GLU A 84 3.88 -11.86 1.18
C GLU A 84 3.94 -10.35 1.40
N ALA A 85 4.58 -9.60 0.49
CA ALA A 85 4.82 -8.17 0.68
C ALA A 85 3.53 -7.31 0.70
N TYR A 86 2.39 -7.82 0.21
CA TYR A 86 1.13 -7.06 0.23
C TYR A 86 0.58 -6.83 1.65
N HIS A 87 1.00 -7.63 2.65
CA HIS A 87 0.53 -7.50 4.02
C HIS A 87 0.89 -6.15 4.64
N GLU A 88 2.01 -5.54 4.22
CA GLU A 88 2.40 -4.20 4.68
C GLU A 88 1.35 -3.18 4.24
N SER A 89 1.03 -3.15 2.94
CA SER A 89 0.01 -2.27 2.38
C SER A 89 -1.38 -2.57 2.94
N LEU A 90 -1.72 -3.86 3.11
CA LEU A 90 -2.98 -4.30 3.70
C LEU A 90 -3.19 -3.70 5.09
N ARG A 91 -2.19 -3.83 5.98
CA ARG A 91 -2.25 -3.31 7.34
C ARG A 91 -2.52 -1.81 7.36
N TRP A 92 -1.73 -1.04 6.62
CA TRP A 92 -1.81 0.41 6.65
C TRP A 92 -3.08 0.94 5.99
N ILE A 93 -3.50 0.34 4.86
CA ILE A 93 -4.75 0.70 4.21
C ILE A 93 -5.92 0.45 5.14
N ALA A 94 -5.99 -0.72 5.77
CA ALA A 94 -7.07 -1.05 6.68
C ALA A 94 -7.11 -0.12 7.90
N LEU A 95 -5.95 0.34 8.37
CA LEU A 95 -5.87 1.27 9.50
C LEU A 95 -6.28 2.70 9.14
N LEU A 96 -6.01 3.13 7.90
CA LEU A 96 -6.09 4.53 7.46
C LEU A 96 -7.29 4.84 6.55
N GLU A 97 -8.03 3.83 6.08
CA GLU A 97 -9.26 4.00 5.32
C GLU A 97 -10.20 5.01 6.00
N GLY A 98 -10.68 5.99 5.23
CA GLY A 98 -11.53 7.09 5.73
C GLY A 98 -10.85 8.10 6.66
N ARG A 99 -9.53 7.98 6.92
CA ARG A 99 -8.79 8.81 7.90
C ARG A 99 -7.45 9.35 7.39
N ALA A 100 -7.00 8.89 6.22
CA ALA A 100 -5.76 9.33 5.59
C ALA A 100 -5.83 10.75 5.01
N GLY A 101 -7.02 11.28 4.76
CA GLY A 101 -7.21 12.56 4.05
C GLY A 101 -7.04 12.48 2.53
N VAL A 102 -6.79 11.28 2.00
CA VAL A 102 -6.64 10.96 0.57
C VAL A 102 -7.20 9.56 0.30
N GLU A 103 -7.51 9.26 -0.96
CA GLU A 103 -7.79 7.89 -1.38
C GLU A 103 -6.52 7.02 -1.28
N LEU A 104 -6.68 5.73 -0.99
CA LEU A 104 -5.54 4.83 -0.80
C LEU A 104 -5.44 3.83 -1.94
N CYS A 105 -4.25 3.70 -2.51
CA CYS A 105 -3.93 2.71 -3.53
C CYS A 105 -2.91 1.71 -2.96
N ALA A 106 -3.19 0.42 -3.13
CA ALA A 106 -2.29 -0.63 -2.69
C ALA A 106 -1.21 -0.91 -3.74
N SER A 107 0.02 -1.17 -3.29
CA SER A 107 1.14 -1.61 -4.12
C SER A 107 2.02 -2.58 -3.33
N GLY A 108 2.73 -3.46 -4.04
CA GLY A 108 3.67 -4.43 -3.47
C GLY A 108 3.04 -5.80 -3.23
N GLY A 109 3.70 -6.86 -3.74
CA GLY A 109 3.36 -8.25 -3.42
C GLY A 109 2.02 -8.78 -3.91
N VAL A 110 1.34 -8.13 -4.86
CA VAL A 110 0.08 -8.63 -5.43
C VAL A 110 0.36 -9.56 -6.59
N TYR A 111 0.06 -10.85 -6.43
CA TYR A 111 0.35 -11.92 -7.39
C TYR A 111 -0.87 -12.70 -7.90
N ASP A 112 -2.01 -12.51 -7.26
CA ASP A 112 -3.28 -13.20 -7.50
C ASP A 112 -4.47 -12.27 -7.17
N GLY A 113 -5.65 -12.66 -7.63
CA GLY A 113 -6.90 -11.93 -7.46
C GLY A 113 -7.39 -11.90 -6.02
N LEU A 114 -7.11 -12.94 -5.23
CA LEU A 114 -7.50 -12.97 -3.82
C LEU A 114 -6.72 -11.95 -2.99
N ALA A 115 -5.43 -11.75 -3.25
CA ALA A 115 -4.62 -10.69 -2.64
C ALA A 115 -5.16 -9.31 -3.01
N ALA A 116 -5.54 -9.11 -4.28
CA ALA A 116 -6.16 -7.86 -4.73
C ALA A 116 -7.50 -7.60 -4.00
N LEU A 117 -8.37 -8.61 -3.89
CA LEU A 117 -9.66 -8.49 -3.18
C LEU A 117 -9.47 -8.21 -1.68
N LYS A 118 -8.49 -8.82 -1.02
CA LYS A 118 -8.16 -8.51 0.39
C LYS A 118 -7.79 -7.04 0.56
N LEU A 119 -6.99 -6.47 -0.35
CA LEU A 119 -6.62 -5.06 -0.34
C LEU A 119 -7.81 -4.14 -0.57
N VAL A 120 -8.70 -4.48 -1.51
CA VAL A 120 -9.96 -3.76 -1.72
C VAL A 120 -10.83 -3.82 -0.46
N ALA A 121 -11.02 -5.01 0.12
CA ALA A 121 -11.80 -5.20 1.35
C ALA A 121 -11.24 -4.40 2.54
N ALA A 122 -9.92 -4.22 2.60
CA ALA A 122 -9.26 -3.35 3.58
C ALA A 122 -9.50 -1.86 3.34
N GLY A 123 -9.85 -1.43 2.12
CA GLY A 123 -10.13 -0.03 1.80
C GLY A 123 -9.39 0.53 0.60
N ALA A 124 -8.63 -0.28 -0.13
CA ALA A 124 -7.92 0.21 -1.31
C ALA A 124 -8.92 0.63 -2.40
N GLN A 125 -8.75 1.85 -2.91
CA GLN A 125 -9.47 2.37 -4.07
C GLN A 125 -8.99 1.71 -5.36
N ALA A 126 -7.69 1.42 -5.45
CA ALA A 126 -7.04 0.74 -6.57
C ALA A 126 -5.89 -0.15 -6.08
N VAL A 127 -5.52 -1.16 -6.88
CA VAL A 127 -4.42 -2.10 -6.59
C VAL A 127 -3.43 -2.11 -7.76
N GLN A 128 -2.15 -1.89 -7.47
CA GLN A 128 -1.05 -1.95 -8.44
C GLN A 128 -0.39 -3.32 -8.43
N VAL A 129 -0.22 -3.88 -9.63
CA VAL A 129 0.42 -5.18 -9.87
C VAL A 129 1.65 -4.95 -10.74
N CYS A 130 2.81 -5.46 -10.31
CA CYS A 130 4.07 -5.29 -11.05
C CYS A 130 4.89 -6.59 -11.05
N SER A 131 5.34 -7.07 -9.89
CA SER A 131 6.22 -8.25 -9.84
C SER A 131 5.58 -9.53 -10.37
N ALA A 132 4.25 -9.64 -10.35
CA ALA A 132 3.51 -10.72 -11.00
C ALA A 132 3.63 -10.70 -12.52
N ALA A 133 3.56 -9.53 -13.16
CA ALA A 133 3.71 -9.38 -14.60
C ALA A 133 5.13 -9.77 -15.05
N TYR A 134 6.16 -9.39 -14.28
CA TYR A 134 7.53 -9.85 -14.52
C TYR A 134 7.70 -11.35 -14.32
N ALA A 135 6.96 -11.96 -13.38
CA ALA A 135 7.11 -13.39 -13.08
C ALA A 135 6.31 -14.31 -14.02
N LYS A 136 5.13 -13.87 -14.47
CA LYS A 136 4.14 -14.70 -15.19
C LYS A 136 3.79 -14.14 -16.58
N GLY A 137 4.40 -13.02 -17.00
CA GLY A 137 4.04 -12.29 -18.21
C GLY A 137 2.76 -11.46 -18.06
N TYR A 138 2.37 -10.74 -19.12
CA TYR A 138 1.19 -9.86 -19.11
C TYR A 138 -0.14 -10.61 -18.92
N GLY A 139 -0.18 -11.92 -19.17
CA GLY A 139 -1.34 -12.78 -18.84
C GLY A 139 -1.69 -12.81 -17.35
N ALA A 140 -0.76 -12.39 -16.47
CA ALA A 140 -1.02 -12.22 -15.05
C ALA A 140 -2.21 -11.32 -14.77
N TYR A 141 -2.41 -10.25 -15.57
CA TYR A 141 -3.52 -9.33 -15.35
C TYR A 141 -4.87 -9.98 -15.62
N SER A 142 -5.00 -10.70 -16.74
CA SER A 142 -6.23 -11.43 -17.07
C SER A 142 -6.56 -12.48 -16.01
N ALA A 143 -5.56 -13.26 -15.58
CA ALA A 143 -5.74 -14.27 -14.54
C ALA A 143 -6.20 -13.66 -13.20
N ILE A 144 -5.62 -12.51 -12.81
CA ILE A 144 -6.03 -11.78 -11.60
C ILE A 144 -7.48 -11.32 -11.72
N ILE A 145 -7.85 -10.69 -12.85
CA ILE A 145 -9.22 -10.19 -13.07
C ILE A 145 -10.24 -11.33 -13.07
N GLU A 146 -9.92 -12.45 -13.72
CA GLU A 146 -10.78 -13.64 -13.77
C GLU A 146 -10.98 -14.23 -12.37
N GLU A 147 -9.91 -14.41 -11.60
CA GLU A 147 -10.01 -14.91 -10.23
C GLU A 147 -10.81 -13.97 -9.32
N MET A 148 -10.65 -12.65 -9.50
CA MET A 148 -11.45 -11.66 -8.77
C MET A 148 -12.94 -11.78 -9.10
N ASN A 149 -13.31 -11.85 -10.37
CA ASN A 149 -14.69 -11.98 -10.82
C ASN A 149 -15.31 -13.29 -10.31
N ASN A 150 -14.62 -14.41 -10.49
CA ASN A 150 -15.09 -15.72 -10.02
C ASN A 150 -15.36 -15.72 -8.51
N TRP A 151 -14.46 -15.12 -7.72
CA TRP A 151 -14.67 -15.01 -6.27
C TRP A 151 -15.87 -14.11 -5.95
N MET A 152 -15.99 -12.95 -6.60
CA MET A 152 -17.10 -12.02 -6.40
C MET A 152 -18.45 -12.66 -6.73
N ASP A 153 -18.56 -13.35 -7.87
CA ASP A 153 -19.76 -14.06 -8.30
C ASP A 153 -20.14 -15.16 -7.31
N SER A 154 -19.16 -15.96 -6.86
CA SER A 154 -19.39 -17.01 -5.86
C SER A 154 -19.90 -16.49 -4.51
N ARG A 155 -19.68 -15.20 -4.22
CA ARG A 155 -20.07 -14.51 -2.99
C ARG A 155 -21.21 -13.52 -3.19
N GLN A 156 -21.78 -13.44 -4.40
CA GLN A 156 -22.82 -12.48 -4.77
C GLN A 156 -22.43 -11.02 -4.46
N VAL A 157 -21.15 -10.68 -4.64
CA VAL A 157 -20.63 -9.33 -4.49
C VAL A 157 -20.75 -8.63 -5.85
N ALA A 158 -21.73 -7.73 -6.00
CA ALA A 158 -22.05 -7.12 -7.28
C ALA A 158 -20.97 -6.14 -7.79
N SER A 159 -20.25 -5.48 -6.88
CA SER A 159 -19.22 -4.52 -7.24
C SER A 159 -18.07 -4.47 -6.23
N LEU A 160 -16.90 -3.97 -6.67
CA LEU A 160 -15.80 -3.66 -5.74
C LEU A 160 -16.20 -2.62 -4.70
N GLY A 161 -17.15 -1.74 -5.01
CA GLY A 161 -17.70 -0.75 -4.08
C GLY A 161 -18.41 -1.42 -2.90
N ASP A 162 -19.10 -2.53 -3.14
CA ASP A 162 -19.77 -3.29 -2.07
C ASP A 162 -18.76 -3.90 -1.11
N LEU A 163 -17.57 -4.29 -1.59
CA LEU A 163 -16.52 -4.89 -0.78
C LEU A 163 -15.63 -3.86 -0.08
N ARG A 164 -15.42 -2.69 -0.70
CA ARG A 164 -14.36 -1.76 -0.32
C ARG A 164 -14.48 -1.30 1.13
N GLY A 165 -13.40 -1.46 1.89
CA GLY A 165 -13.32 -1.00 3.27
C GLY A 165 -14.18 -1.79 4.28
N ARG A 166 -14.90 -2.85 3.89
CA ARG A 166 -15.68 -3.68 4.85
C ARG A 166 -14.84 -4.22 6.00
N LEU A 167 -13.56 -4.48 5.74
CA LEU A 167 -12.62 -4.98 6.74
C LEU A 167 -11.74 -3.88 7.33
N ALA A 168 -11.96 -2.61 7.00
CA ALA A 168 -11.18 -1.49 7.55
C ALA A 168 -11.45 -1.28 9.05
N ARG A 169 -10.49 -0.64 9.74
CA ARG A 169 -10.61 -0.25 11.15
C ARG A 169 -11.90 0.50 11.46
N ARG A 170 -12.29 1.42 10.57
CA ARG A 170 -13.48 2.26 10.76
C ARG A 170 -14.76 1.43 10.88
N ASN A 171 -14.80 0.27 10.24
CA ASN A 171 -15.96 -0.63 10.20
C ASN A 171 -15.81 -1.83 11.14
N SER A 172 -14.83 -1.80 12.06
CA SER A 172 -14.65 -2.85 13.08
C SER A 172 -15.46 -2.55 14.33
N ASP A 173 -16.03 -3.58 14.95
CA ASP A 173 -16.70 -3.46 16.26
C ASP A 173 -15.75 -3.07 17.40
N LYS A 174 -14.43 -3.24 17.21
CA LYS A 174 -13.39 -2.93 18.22
C LYS A 174 -12.22 -2.14 17.62
N PRO A 175 -12.43 -0.88 17.17
CA PRO A 175 -11.41 -0.10 16.45
C PRO A 175 -10.11 0.13 17.25
N GLU A 176 -10.18 0.21 18.57
CA GLU A 176 -9.05 0.35 19.48
C GLU A 176 -8.12 -0.87 19.49
N LEU A 177 -8.66 -2.07 19.26
CA LEU A 177 -7.88 -3.31 19.19
C LEU A 177 -7.29 -3.55 17.82
N TYR A 178 -7.73 -2.80 16.79
CA TYR A 178 -7.42 -3.08 15.39
C TYR A 178 -5.91 -3.15 15.09
N GLY A 179 -5.10 -2.29 15.73
CA GLY A 179 -3.64 -2.30 15.56
C GLY A 179 -2.94 -3.56 16.12
N ARG A 180 -3.61 -4.33 16.97
CA ARG A 180 -3.11 -5.56 17.61
C ARG A 180 -3.96 -6.80 17.26
N LEU A 181 -5.08 -6.64 16.56
CA LEU A 181 -6.04 -7.69 16.30
C LEU A 181 -5.40 -8.89 15.56
N HIS A 182 -4.49 -8.63 14.62
CA HIS A 182 -3.76 -9.67 13.91
C HIS A 182 -2.87 -10.52 14.83
N TYR A 183 -2.17 -9.87 15.76
CA TYR A 183 -1.33 -10.56 16.76
C TYR A 183 -2.18 -11.41 17.69
N VAL A 184 -3.27 -10.85 18.18
CA VAL A 184 -4.22 -11.56 19.05
C VAL A 184 -4.75 -12.79 18.31
N LYS A 185 -5.32 -12.64 17.11
CA LYS A 185 -5.86 -13.75 16.31
C LYS A 185 -4.81 -14.82 15.98
N ALA A 186 -3.59 -14.42 15.62
CA ALA A 186 -2.51 -15.36 15.29
C ALA A 186 -2.10 -16.23 16.49
N LEU A 187 -2.19 -15.70 17.72
CA LEU A 187 -1.79 -16.43 18.93
C LEU A 187 -2.91 -17.20 19.61
N ILE A 188 -4.14 -16.67 19.57
CA ILE A 188 -5.28 -17.31 20.25
C ILE A 188 -6.07 -18.26 19.35
N GLY A 189 -5.77 -18.31 18.05
CA GLY A 189 -6.34 -19.29 17.12
C GLY A 189 -7.85 -19.20 16.95
N GLN A 190 -8.42 -18.00 16.83
CA GLN A 190 -9.87 -17.83 16.63
C GLN A 190 -10.22 -17.03 15.37
N GLY A 191 -11.25 -17.55 14.67
CA GLY A 191 -11.82 -17.14 13.38
C GLY A 191 -12.16 -15.66 13.27
#